data_AF-A0A1Y3MVQ3-F1
#
_entry.id   AF-A0A1Y3MVQ3-F1
#
_cell.length_a   1.000
_cell.length_b   1.000
_cell.length_c   1.000
_cell.angle_alpha   90.00
_cell.angle_beta   90.00
_cell.angle_gamma   90.00
#
_symmetry.space_group_name_H-M   'P 1'
#
loop_
_entity.id
_entity.type
_entity.pdbx_description
1 polymer ?
#
loop_
_entity_poly.entity_id
_entity_poly.type
_entity_poly.pdbx_seq_one_letter_code
_entity_poly.pdbx_strand_id
1 'polypeptide(L)'
;MHFNSKLFLPLIVAIVGCYAKASENPCTVNGQKGVCLKKSECKMYSGQKGSSKAYEFNGGKYSCPNDPDADVWCCVKTVDTLINGKGVIDGRCLNTKECQGNKQTVSTPECPGSNNVKLCISGYKNTGGGGSSGNYGKPSESACRVGNQKGVCIKKGDCKMYTGQKGSSKAYEFNGNNYSCPNDKDPDVWCCVKDVTVYDNGKYVKGECLNTSDCSGKTYNYPECPGSEKVKLCLPNSGGNGGGNGGSSGSISIKSTRFAQCDYGWGSFQYDNCRECTICNWGCLVCTLTTAYNQLQGKNETPKSMCEKRLITFYNQGDVDGFTYSRLGFTQYPNPSLKLIYDTLKKGKVVPFGSSKPNAQHWVTVYGFNGNPNNLQYSDFLIHDPGDTNRSNLQQLLNDYYNSYGSTECLIYN
;
A
#
# COMPACT_ATOMS: atom_id res chain seq x y z
N MET A 1 -12.23 65.58 -31.50
CA MET A 1 -13.21 64.65 -30.90
C MET A 1 -12.63 64.15 -29.59
N HIS A 2 -13.30 64.45 -28.49
CA HIS A 2 -12.86 64.15 -27.12
C HIS A 2 -13.08 62.67 -26.78
N PHE A 3 -12.05 61.97 -26.32
CA PHE A 3 -12.19 60.66 -25.68
C PHE A 3 -12.55 60.85 -24.20
N ASN A 4 -13.67 60.25 -23.83
CA ASN A 4 -14.38 60.44 -22.58
C ASN A 4 -13.83 59.48 -21.51
N SER A 5 -13.32 60.02 -20.41
CA SER A 5 -12.75 59.30 -19.27
C SER A 5 -13.85 58.87 -18.29
N LYS A 6 -14.51 57.74 -18.56
CA LYS A 6 -15.39 57.09 -17.57
C LYS A 6 -15.27 55.57 -17.65
N LEU A 7 -14.20 55.01 -17.09
CA LEU A 7 -14.18 53.62 -16.66
C LEU A 7 -13.15 53.44 -15.52
N PHE A 8 -13.47 54.01 -14.35
CA PHE A 8 -12.83 53.62 -13.10
C PHE A 8 -13.56 52.37 -12.59
N LEU A 9 -13.01 51.19 -12.89
CA LEU A 9 -13.31 49.99 -12.12
C LEU A 9 -12.41 49.99 -10.88
N PRO A 10 -12.94 49.85 -9.64
CA PRO A 10 -12.11 49.56 -8.49
C PRO A 10 -11.64 48.11 -8.60
N LEU A 11 -10.33 47.93 -8.80
CA LEU A 11 -9.67 46.66 -8.50
C LEU A 11 -9.84 46.40 -7.00
N ILE A 12 -10.89 45.65 -6.63
CA ILE A 12 -10.92 44.96 -5.34
C ILE A 12 -9.90 43.85 -5.49
N VAL A 13 -8.67 44.14 -5.06
CA VAL A 13 -7.67 43.13 -4.77
C VAL A 13 -8.29 42.26 -3.68
N ALA A 14 -8.75 41.06 -4.05
CA ALA A 14 -8.92 39.98 -3.11
C ALA A 14 -7.51 39.67 -2.60
N ILE A 15 -7.10 40.39 -1.55
CA ILE A 15 -6.01 39.96 -0.68
C ILE A 15 -6.55 38.68 -0.06
N VAL A 16 -6.32 37.56 -0.73
CA VAL A 16 -6.32 36.25 -0.09
C VAL A 16 -5.24 36.40 0.98
N GLY A 17 -5.68 36.78 2.18
CA GLY A 17 -4.82 36.81 3.33
C GLY A 17 -4.25 35.41 3.43
N CYS A 18 -2.96 35.28 3.09
CA CYS A 18 -2.14 34.22 3.64
C CYS A 18 -2.16 34.45 5.15
N TYR A 19 -3.23 34.01 5.80
CA TYR A 19 -3.28 33.92 7.25
C TYR A 19 -2.12 32.98 7.59
N ALA A 20 -1.02 33.57 8.06
CA ALA A 20 0.09 32.82 8.59
C ALA A 20 -0.52 31.83 9.58
N LYS A 21 -0.23 30.54 9.40
CA LYS A 21 -0.67 29.53 10.37
C LYS A 21 -0.24 30.02 11.75
N ALA A 22 -1.18 29.97 12.70
CA ALA A 22 -0.93 30.34 14.08
C ALA A 22 0.44 29.80 14.51
N SER A 23 1.25 30.67 15.07
CA SER A 23 2.60 30.32 15.46
C SER A 23 2.50 29.24 16.53
N GLU A 24 2.96 28.02 16.23
CA GLU A 24 2.93 26.87 17.15
C GLU A 24 4.01 26.97 18.23
N ASN A 25 4.18 28.17 18.78
CA ASN A 25 5.16 28.49 19.78
C ASN A 25 4.79 27.81 21.11
N PRO A 26 5.80 27.40 21.90
CA PRO A 26 5.58 26.90 23.23
C PRO A 26 5.03 28.01 24.13
N CYS A 27 4.09 27.66 25.01
CA CYS A 27 3.51 28.57 25.99
C CYS A 27 3.44 27.90 27.36
N THR A 28 3.35 28.69 28.44
CA THR A 28 3.22 28.17 29.80
C THR A 28 2.14 28.93 30.57
N VAL A 29 1.24 28.19 31.22
CA VAL A 29 0.12 28.71 32.01
C VAL A 29 0.17 28.07 33.39
N ASN A 30 0.37 28.86 34.44
CA ASN A 30 0.42 28.36 35.82
C ASN A 30 1.38 27.14 35.99
N GLY A 31 2.56 27.22 35.36
CA GLY A 31 3.57 26.14 35.38
C GLY A 31 3.26 24.96 34.44
N GLN A 32 2.13 24.96 33.74
CA GLN A 32 1.78 23.93 32.76
C GLN A 32 2.21 24.36 31.36
N LYS A 33 3.08 23.56 30.73
CA LYS A 33 3.45 23.73 29.32
C LYS A 33 2.28 23.43 28.38
N GLY A 34 2.20 24.16 27.30
CA GLY A 34 1.23 24.01 26.21
C GLY A 34 1.78 24.52 24.88
N VAL A 35 0.89 24.70 23.90
CA VAL A 35 1.24 25.23 22.59
C VAL A 35 0.24 26.29 22.14
N CYS A 36 0.71 27.33 21.47
CA CYS A 36 -0.12 28.37 20.88
C CYS A 36 -0.83 27.85 19.63
N LEU A 37 -2.16 27.87 19.66
CA LEU A 37 -3.04 27.37 18.59
C LEU A 37 -4.30 28.23 18.54
N LYS A 38 -5.07 28.12 17.45
CA LYS A 38 -6.39 28.75 17.43
C LYS A 38 -7.28 28.16 18.53
N LYS A 39 -8.06 29.00 19.20
CA LYS A 39 -8.98 28.57 20.27
C LYS A 39 -9.87 27.40 19.84
N SER A 40 -10.36 27.43 18.60
CA SER A 40 -11.22 26.40 18.01
C SER A 40 -10.52 25.04 17.79
N GLU A 41 -9.19 25.02 17.75
CA GLU A 41 -8.37 23.81 17.58
C GLU A 41 -8.03 23.16 18.93
N CYS A 42 -8.12 23.89 20.04
CA CYS A 42 -7.79 23.40 21.37
C CYS A 42 -8.88 22.49 21.96
N LYS A 43 -9.10 21.33 21.34
CA LYS A 43 -10.10 20.34 21.73
C LYS A 43 -9.53 18.91 21.81
N MET A 44 -10.22 18.07 22.58
CA MET A 44 -10.01 16.62 22.56
C MET A 44 -10.55 16.03 21.26
N TYR A 45 -9.88 15.02 20.71
CA TYR A 45 -10.42 14.25 19.59
C TYR A 45 -11.39 13.18 20.10
N SER A 46 -12.30 12.75 19.22
CA SER A 46 -13.23 11.66 19.55
C SER A 46 -12.46 10.39 19.93
N GLY A 47 -12.85 9.75 21.03
CA GLY A 47 -12.20 8.53 21.56
C GLY A 47 -11.00 8.77 22.48
N GLN A 48 -10.44 9.98 22.55
CA GLN A 48 -9.39 10.29 23.51
C GLN A 48 -9.96 10.52 24.93
N LYS A 49 -9.15 10.18 25.95
CA LYS A 49 -9.39 10.63 27.34
C LYS A 49 -8.27 11.55 27.78
N GLY A 50 -8.60 12.61 28.52
CA GLY A 50 -7.64 13.62 28.97
C GLY A 50 -8.33 14.96 29.20
N SER A 51 -7.59 16.06 29.02
CA SER A 51 -8.12 17.41 29.17
C SER A 51 -7.56 18.36 28.11
N SER A 52 -8.35 19.35 27.72
CA SER A 52 -7.94 20.40 26.80
C SER A 52 -8.50 21.72 27.29
N LYS A 53 -7.63 22.70 27.56
CA LYS A 53 -8.01 24.03 28.04
C LYS A 53 -7.25 25.09 27.27
N ALA A 54 -8.00 26.05 26.71
CA ALA A 54 -7.45 27.22 26.04
C ALA A 54 -7.42 28.39 27.02
N TYR A 55 -6.30 29.10 27.07
CA TYR A 55 -6.11 30.29 27.91
C TYR A 55 -5.83 31.51 27.04
N GLU A 56 -6.69 32.51 27.18
CA GLU A 56 -6.56 33.80 26.51
C GLU A 56 -5.33 34.56 27.00
N PHE A 57 -4.71 35.32 26.11
CA PHE A 57 -3.63 36.24 26.47
C PHE A 57 -4.16 37.33 27.41
N ASN A 58 -3.67 37.37 28.65
CA ASN A 58 -4.00 38.43 29.60
C ASN A 58 -2.74 39.23 29.97
N GLY A 59 -2.42 40.24 29.16
CA GLY A 59 -1.46 41.29 29.49
C GLY A 59 -0.03 40.84 29.80
N GLY A 60 0.42 39.71 29.27
CA GLY A 60 1.79 39.18 29.46
C GLY A 60 1.89 37.92 30.33
N LYS A 61 0.80 37.42 30.90
CA LYS A 61 0.84 36.26 31.82
C LYS A 61 0.91 34.89 31.13
N TYR A 62 0.43 34.78 29.89
CA TYR A 62 0.39 33.52 29.13
C TYR A 62 1.01 33.74 27.75
N SER A 63 2.19 33.17 27.56
CA SER A 63 3.11 33.49 26.48
C SER A 63 2.71 32.81 25.17
N CYS A 64 1.77 33.39 24.42
CA CYS A 64 1.75 33.30 22.96
C CYS A 64 2.25 34.62 22.39
N PRO A 65 3.55 34.94 22.54
CA PRO A 65 4.07 36.26 22.23
C PRO A 65 4.19 36.36 20.70
N ASN A 66 3.79 37.51 20.15
CA ASN A 66 3.98 37.88 18.75
C ASN A 66 3.07 37.18 17.73
N ASP A 67 1.95 36.58 18.14
CA ASP A 67 0.92 36.18 17.17
C ASP A 67 -0.03 37.37 16.90
N PRO A 68 -0.13 37.85 15.65
CA PRO A 68 -1.03 38.96 15.31
C PRO A 68 -2.51 38.55 15.35
N ASP A 69 -2.83 37.25 15.43
CA ASP A 69 -4.20 36.74 15.44
C ASP A 69 -4.75 36.67 16.87
N ALA A 70 -5.80 37.46 17.14
CA ALA A 70 -6.44 37.55 18.46
C ALA A 70 -7.11 36.23 18.92
N ASP A 71 -7.30 35.27 18.01
CA ASP A 71 -7.86 33.94 18.32
C ASP A 71 -6.80 32.88 18.68
N VAL A 72 -5.52 33.26 18.75
CA VAL A 72 -4.43 32.34 19.13
C VAL A 72 -4.23 32.33 20.64
N TRP A 73 -4.59 31.21 21.25
CA TRP A 73 -4.61 31.01 22.70
C TRP A 73 -3.59 29.94 23.10
N CYS A 74 -3.12 30.00 24.35
CA CYS A 74 -2.27 28.94 24.87
C CYS A 74 -3.13 27.70 25.15
N CYS A 75 -2.92 26.63 24.38
CA CYS A 75 -3.62 25.36 24.55
C CYS A 75 -2.81 24.42 25.44
N VAL A 76 -3.34 24.13 26.63
CA VAL A 76 -2.81 23.08 27.51
C VAL A 76 -3.67 21.83 27.32
N LYS A 77 -3.13 20.85 26.58
CA LYS A 77 -3.81 19.57 26.32
C LYS A 77 -3.02 18.40 26.89
N THR A 78 -3.67 17.62 27.75
CA THR A 78 -3.18 16.34 28.28
C THR A 78 -3.96 15.18 27.69
N VAL A 79 -3.27 14.07 27.45
CA VAL A 79 -3.86 12.84 26.94
C VAL A 79 -3.50 11.72 27.90
N ASP A 80 -4.52 11.07 28.43
CA ASP A 80 -4.43 9.90 29.32
C ASP A 80 -4.65 8.59 28.57
N THR A 81 -5.43 8.65 27.48
CA THR A 81 -5.77 7.53 26.63
C THR A 81 -5.82 8.01 25.18
N LEU A 82 -5.06 7.35 24.31
CA LEU A 82 -5.01 7.62 22.88
C LEU A 82 -6.34 7.28 22.19
N ILE A 83 -6.53 7.75 20.96
CA ILE A 83 -7.71 7.42 20.14
C ILE A 83 -7.92 5.90 20.01
N ASN A 84 -6.84 5.10 19.99
CA ASN A 84 -6.90 3.64 19.91
C ASN A 84 -7.18 2.93 21.26
N GLY A 85 -7.48 3.68 22.33
CA GLY A 85 -7.78 3.12 23.65
C GLY A 85 -6.56 2.82 24.53
N LYS A 86 -5.33 3.02 24.04
CA LYS A 86 -4.12 2.76 24.82
C LYS A 86 -3.86 3.86 25.85
N GLY A 87 -3.64 3.46 27.11
CA GLY A 87 -3.28 4.39 28.18
C GLY A 87 -1.83 4.88 28.07
N VAL A 88 -1.59 6.16 28.38
CA VAL A 88 -0.25 6.76 28.38
C VAL A 88 0.08 7.42 29.72
N ILE A 89 1.37 7.50 30.02
CA ILE A 89 1.91 8.16 31.22
C ILE A 89 2.39 9.56 30.78
N ASP A 90 1.90 10.58 31.48
CA ASP A 90 2.27 11.99 31.27
C ASP A 90 2.08 12.52 29.83
N GLY A 91 1.04 12.06 29.14
CA GLY A 91 0.78 12.49 27.77
C GLY A 91 0.42 13.97 27.68
N ARG A 92 1.22 14.74 26.94
CA ARG A 92 0.99 16.17 26.72
C ARG A 92 1.29 16.59 25.28
N CYS A 93 0.42 17.40 24.71
CA CYS A 93 0.65 18.01 23.41
C CYS A 93 1.57 19.21 23.56
N LEU A 94 2.74 19.12 22.92
CA LEU A 94 3.80 20.12 23.02
C LEU A 94 4.40 20.39 21.65
N ASN A 95 5.05 21.55 21.52
CA ASN A 95 5.95 21.76 20.40
C ASN A 95 7.07 20.69 20.43
N THR A 96 7.44 20.13 19.29
CA THR A 96 8.44 19.04 19.18
C THR A 96 9.77 19.41 19.81
N LYS A 97 10.15 20.69 19.81
CA LYS A 97 11.38 21.19 20.45
C LYS A 97 11.36 21.07 21.98
N GLU A 98 10.17 21.03 22.60
CA GLU A 98 9.99 20.89 24.05
C GLU A 98 9.86 19.44 24.53
N CYS A 99 9.82 18.48 23.61
CA CYS A 99 9.76 17.06 23.92
C CYS A 99 11.17 16.50 24.16
N GLN A 100 11.77 16.93 25.27
CA GLN A 100 13.14 16.61 25.66
C GLN A 100 13.18 15.59 26.81
N GLY A 101 14.36 14.98 27.00
CA GLY A 101 14.62 13.98 28.05
C GLY A 101 14.12 12.58 27.68
N ASN A 102 13.65 11.82 28.67
CA ASN A 102 13.18 10.43 28.50
C ASN A 102 11.78 10.32 27.86
N LYS A 103 11.28 11.40 27.24
CA LYS A 103 9.95 11.45 26.64
C LYS A 103 9.98 10.95 25.20
N GLN A 104 9.00 10.14 24.84
CA GLN A 104 8.79 9.62 23.50
C GLN A 104 7.72 10.46 22.78
N THR A 105 7.85 10.61 21.45
CA THR A 105 6.80 11.22 20.63
C THR A 105 5.91 10.15 20.00
N VAL A 106 4.61 10.37 19.98
CA VAL A 106 3.63 9.49 19.32
C VAL A 106 3.30 10.06 17.95
N SER A 107 3.34 9.22 16.90
CA SER A 107 3.20 9.62 15.49
C SER A 107 1.76 9.69 14.96
N THR A 108 0.75 9.60 15.82
CA THR A 108 -0.68 9.65 15.45
C THR A 108 -1.25 11.07 15.61
N PRO A 109 -2.40 11.40 14.98
CA PRO A 109 -3.04 12.71 15.08
C PRO A 109 -3.67 12.92 16.47
N GLU A 110 -2.89 12.85 17.54
CA GLU A 110 -3.38 12.97 18.93
C GLU A 110 -3.44 14.43 19.40
N CYS A 111 -2.65 15.30 18.75
CA CYS A 111 -2.53 16.70 19.09
C CYS A 111 -2.98 17.60 17.94
N PRO A 112 -3.69 18.71 18.26
CA PRO A 112 -4.02 19.73 17.27
C PRO A 112 -2.77 20.50 16.81
N GLY A 113 -2.83 21.03 15.59
CA GLY A 113 -1.73 21.75 14.95
C GLY A 113 -1.08 20.97 13.81
N SER A 114 0.09 21.44 13.38
CA SER A 114 0.93 20.87 12.34
C SER A 114 1.92 19.85 12.88
N ASN A 115 2.86 19.42 12.04
CA ASN A 115 3.90 18.46 12.40
C ASN A 115 4.88 18.97 13.48
N ASN A 116 4.84 20.26 13.85
CA ASN A 116 5.63 20.78 14.97
C ASN A 116 4.95 20.58 16.33
N VAL A 117 3.71 20.08 16.38
CA VAL A 117 3.05 19.71 17.63
C VAL A 117 2.88 18.20 17.68
N LYS A 118 3.41 17.57 18.74
CA LYS A 118 3.29 16.13 18.94
C LYS A 118 2.85 15.78 20.35
N LEU A 119 2.29 14.58 20.50
CA LEU A 119 2.02 14.03 21.81
C LEU A 119 3.31 13.46 22.38
N CYS A 120 3.70 13.96 23.55
CA CYS A 120 4.92 13.56 24.22
C CYS A 120 4.56 12.82 25.52
N ILE A 121 5.05 11.60 25.66
CA ILE A 121 4.71 10.65 26.73
C ILE A 121 5.97 10.20 27.45
N SER A 122 5.87 9.94 28.75
CA SER A 122 6.95 9.30 29.53
C SER A 122 6.94 7.77 29.40
N GLY A 123 5.90 7.23 28.76
CA GLY A 123 5.71 5.81 28.52
C GLY A 123 4.24 5.48 28.29
N TYR A 124 3.96 4.20 28.03
CA TYR A 124 2.59 3.70 28.03
C TYR A 124 2.22 3.26 29.44
N LYS A 125 0.96 3.50 29.86
CA LYS A 125 0.45 2.88 31.08
C LYS A 125 0.51 1.39 30.81
N ASN A 126 1.38 0.69 31.53
CA ASN A 126 1.27 -0.76 31.62
C ASN A 126 -0.13 -1.01 32.14
N THR A 127 -1.00 -1.60 31.33
CA THR A 127 -2.22 -2.24 31.81
C THR A 127 -1.77 -3.47 32.59
N GLY A 128 -1.21 -3.22 33.77
CA GLY A 128 -0.59 -4.18 34.64
C GLY A 128 -0.83 -3.71 36.07
N GLY A 129 -1.94 -4.17 36.65
CA GLY A 129 -1.92 -4.46 38.07
C GLY A 129 -0.77 -5.44 38.31
N GLY A 130 0.10 -5.12 39.24
CA GLY A 130 1.19 -6.00 39.65
C GLY A 130 0.69 -7.30 40.26
N GLY A 131 1.54 -8.32 40.22
CA GLY A 131 1.53 -9.37 41.24
C GLY A 131 0.51 -10.49 41.04
N SER A 132 0.61 -11.21 39.93
CA SER A 132 0.55 -12.68 39.96
C SER A 132 1.07 -13.17 38.61
N SER A 133 1.64 -14.37 38.56
CA SER A 133 1.67 -15.16 37.33
C SER A 133 0.21 -15.47 36.96
N GLY A 134 -0.52 -14.47 36.48
CA GLY A 134 -1.78 -14.63 35.81
C GLY A 134 -1.46 -15.48 34.60
N ASN A 135 -1.76 -16.76 34.73
CA ASN A 135 -1.69 -17.75 33.68
C ASN A 135 -2.73 -17.34 32.63
N TYR A 136 -2.47 -16.26 31.89
CA TYR A 136 -3.09 -16.08 30.59
C TYR A 136 -2.76 -17.36 29.86
N GLY A 137 -3.80 -18.14 29.56
CA GLY A 137 -3.64 -19.42 28.89
C GLY A 137 -2.78 -19.22 27.64
N LYS A 138 -2.11 -20.30 27.20
CA LYS A 138 -1.37 -20.29 25.93
C LYS A 138 -2.22 -19.59 24.86
N PRO A 139 -1.59 -18.79 23.97
CA PRO A 139 -2.30 -18.17 22.86
C PRO A 139 -3.20 -19.21 22.18
N SER A 140 -4.37 -18.79 21.76
CA SER A 140 -5.36 -19.68 21.14
C SER A 140 -4.80 -20.39 19.91
N GLU A 141 -3.78 -19.79 19.27
CA GLU A 141 -3.22 -20.21 17.99
C GLU A 141 -4.30 -20.28 16.91
N SER A 142 -5.43 -19.59 17.10
CA SER A 142 -6.48 -19.54 16.11
C SER A 142 -5.99 -18.81 14.86
N ALA A 143 -6.59 -19.15 13.72
CA ALA A 143 -6.37 -18.41 12.50
C ALA A 143 -6.78 -16.94 12.66
N CYS A 144 -5.99 -16.06 12.09
CA CYS A 144 -6.30 -14.65 11.95
C CYS A 144 -6.00 -14.18 10.52
N ARG A 145 -6.51 -13.00 10.16
CA ARG A 145 -6.30 -12.42 8.83
C ARG A 145 -5.87 -10.97 8.93
N VAL A 146 -4.99 -10.57 8.01
CA VAL A 146 -4.55 -9.19 7.81
C VAL A 146 -4.74 -8.79 6.35
N GLY A 147 -5.91 -8.22 6.06
CA GLY A 147 -6.35 -8.02 4.68
C GLY A 147 -6.52 -9.38 4.00
N ASN A 148 -5.78 -9.61 2.93
CA ASN A 148 -5.76 -10.90 2.22
C ASN A 148 -4.72 -11.88 2.79
N GLN A 149 -3.89 -11.47 3.76
CA GLN A 149 -2.86 -12.31 4.33
C GLN A 149 -3.45 -13.18 5.45
N LYS A 150 -3.10 -14.46 5.45
CA LYS A 150 -3.43 -15.38 6.55
C LYS A 150 -2.33 -15.33 7.61
N GLY A 151 -2.71 -15.52 8.86
CA GLY A 151 -1.78 -15.58 9.98
C GLY A 151 -2.32 -16.42 11.12
N VAL A 152 -1.59 -16.38 12.23
CA VAL A 152 -1.93 -17.12 13.45
C VAL A 152 -1.80 -16.26 14.69
N CYS A 153 -2.69 -16.47 15.65
CA CYS A 153 -2.70 -15.78 16.94
C CYS A 153 -1.64 -16.31 17.89
N ILE A 154 -0.56 -15.55 18.06
CA ILE A 154 0.57 -15.91 18.93
C ILE A 154 1.04 -14.69 19.71
N LYS A 155 1.91 -14.92 20.69
CA LYS A 155 2.58 -13.81 21.38
C LYS A 155 3.40 -12.99 20.39
N LYS A 156 3.31 -11.67 20.51
CA LYS A 156 4.06 -10.70 19.69
C LYS A 156 5.56 -11.02 19.63
N GLY A 157 6.18 -11.37 20.77
CA GLY A 157 7.60 -11.71 20.86
C GLY A 157 8.00 -12.99 20.12
N ASP A 158 7.04 -13.85 19.82
CA ASP A 158 7.24 -15.11 19.09
C ASP A 158 7.07 -14.93 17.58
N CYS A 159 6.46 -13.84 17.13
CA CYS A 159 6.30 -13.51 15.71
C CYS A 159 7.61 -12.98 15.09
N LYS A 160 8.61 -13.84 15.01
CA LYS A 160 9.94 -13.52 14.47
C LYS A 160 10.44 -14.60 13.52
N MET A 161 11.36 -14.19 12.65
CA MET A 161 12.17 -15.12 11.85
C MET A 161 13.22 -15.77 12.77
N TYR A 162 13.42 -17.08 12.64
CA TYR A 162 14.52 -17.78 13.30
C TYR A 162 15.80 -17.64 12.49
N THR A 163 16.95 -17.79 13.14
CA THR A 163 18.27 -17.71 12.50
C THR A 163 18.35 -18.68 11.32
N GLY A 164 18.80 -18.19 10.16
CA GLY A 164 18.95 -18.99 8.94
C GLY A 164 17.69 -19.11 8.07
N GLN A 165 16.53 -18.68 8.57
CA GLN A 165 15.31 -18.66 7.75
C GLN A 165 15.35 -17.53 6.71
N LYS A 166 14.79 -17.80 5.52
CA LYS A 166 14.53 -16.80 4.48
C LYS A 166 13.03 -16.58 4.39
N GLY A 167 12.56 -15.35 4.37
CA GLY A 167 11.12 -15.03 4.36
C GLY A 167 10.80 -13.73 5.08
N SER A 168 9.59 -13.61 5.62
CA SER A 168 9.14 -12.42 6.36
C SER A 168 8.28 -12.78 7.57
N SER A 169 8.31 -11.94 8.60
CA SER A 169 7.47 -12.08 9.79
C SER A 169 6.98 -10.70 10.21
N LYS A 170 5.67 -10.53 10.37
CA LYS A 170 5.04 -9.29 10.80
C LYS A 170 3.91 -9.59 11.79
N ALA A 171 3.94 -8.91 12.93
CA ALA A 171 2.90 -8.98 13.94
C ALA A 171 1.99 -7.77 13.81
N TYR A 172 0.67 -8.00 13.83
CA TYR A 172 -0.33 -6.97 13.68
C TYR A 172 -1.19 -6.88 14.95
N GLU A 173 -1.24 -5.68 15.53
CA GLU A 173 -2.07 -5.37 16.69
C GLU A 173 -3.54 -5.29 16.29
N PHE A 174 -4.42 -5.68 17.22
CA PHE A 174 -5.85 -5.55 17.06
C PHE A 174 -6.26 -4.07 16.91
N ASN A 175 -6.96 -3.74 15.82
CA ASN A 175 -7.40 -2.37 15.52
C ASN A 175 -8.93 -2.20 15.55
N GLY A 176 -9.64 -3.02 16.31
CA GLY A 176 -11.08 -2.88 16.53
C GLY A 176 -11.97 -3.58 15.52
N ASN A 177 -11.56 -3.76 14.24
CA ASN A 177 -12.45 -4.35 13.23
C ASN A 177 -11.82 -5.29 12.20
N ASN A 178 -10.49 -5.28 11.95
CA ASN A 178 -9.94 -5.96 10.77
C ASN A 178 -8.97 -7.10 11.04
N TYR A 179 -8.27 -7.12 12.19
CA TYR A 179 -7.16 -8.05 12.44
C TYR A 179 -7.27 -8.66 13.84
N SER A 180 -8.18 -9.63 14.02
CA SER A 180 -8.49 -10.12 15.36
C SER A 180 -7.84 -11.47 15.67
N CYS A 181 -7.32 -11.54 16.90
CA CYS A 181 -7.24 -12.74 17.71
C CYS A 181 -8.36 -12.65 18.75
N PRO A 182 -9.63 -12.73 18.32
CA PRO A 182 -10.78 -12.28 19.11
C PRO A 182 -11.01 -13.15 20.35
N ASN A 183 -10.46 -14.36 20.35
CA ASN A 183 -10.59 -15.34 21.41
C ASN A 183 -9.48 -15.21 22.47
N ASP A 184 -8.46 -14.37 22.22
CA ASP A 184 -7.35 -14.15 23.14
C ASP A 184 -7.59 -12.89 23.98
N LYS A 185 -7.64 -13.08 25.30
CA LYS A 185 -7.79 -11.97 26.27
C LYS A 185 -6.46 -11.28 26.60
N ASP A 186 -5.36 -11.82 26.07
CA ASP A 186 -4.01 -11.39 26.37
C ASP A 186 -3.58 -10.31 25.36
N PRO A 187 -3.23 -9.09 25.83
CA PRO A 187 -2.92 -7.96 24.95
C PRO A 187 -1.60 -8.14 24.17
N ASP A 188 -0.77 -9.10 24.56
CA ASP A 188 0.45 -9.46 23.82
C ASP A 188 0.20 -10.51 22.73
N VAL A 189 -1.04 -11.01 22.57
CA VAL A 189 -1.38 -11.94 21.48
C VAL A 189 -1.80 -11.15 20.23
N TRP A 190 -0.98 -11.24 19.19
CA TRP A 190 -1.12 -10.48 17.95
C TRP A 190 -1.30 -11.44 16.78
N CYS A 191 -1.88 -10.94 15.69
CA CYS A 191 -1.95 -11.72 14.47
C CYS A 191 -0.56 -11.75 13.80
N CYS A 192 0.08 -12.92 13.81
CA CYS A 192 1.37 -13.10 13.15
C CYS A 192 1.19 -13.60 11.73
N VAL A 193 1.57 -12.76 10.77
CA VAL A 193 1.71 -13.15 9.37
C VAL A 193 3.19 -13.46 9.15
N LYS A 194 3.51 -14.75 9.05
CA LYS A 194 4.87 -15.24 8.83
C LYS A 194 4.92 -16.15 7.62
N ASP A 195 5.88 -15.87 6.74
CA ASP A 195 6.21 -16.71 5.60
C ASP A 195 7.67 -17.17 5.67
N VAL A 196 7.90 -18.40 5.23
CA VAL A 196 9.22 -19.03 5.23
C VAL A 196 9.44 -19.71 3.88
N THR A 197 10.56 -19.42 3.25
CA THR A 197 11.03 -20.09 2.04
C THR A 197 11.84 -21.33 2.43
N VAL A 198 11.40 -22.50 1.98
CA VAL A 198 12.06 -23.79 2.21
C VAL A 198 12.43 -24.43 0.88
N TYR A 199 13.38 -25.37 0.90
CA TYR A 199 13.72 -26.16 -0.28
C TYR A 199 12.90 -27.45 -0.27
N ASP A 200 11.97 -27.60 -1.21
CA ASP A 200 11.11 -28.77 -1.36
C ASP A 200 11.16 -29.28 -2.79
N ASN A 201 11.33 -30.60 -2.97
CA ASN A 201 11.41 -31.27 -4.27
C ASN A 201 12.30 -30.57 -5.31
N GLY A 202 13.50 -30.15 -4.90
CA GLY A 202 14.48 -29.54 -5.80
C GLY A 202 14.30 -28.03 -6.06
N LYS A 203 13.31 -27.37 -5.45
CA LYS A 203 13.02 -25.95 -5.65
C LYS A 203 12.79 -25.20 -4.33
N TYR A 204 13.13 -23.92 -4.31
CA TYR A 204 12.72 -23.04 -3.21
C TYR A 204 11.22 -22.69 -3.32
N VAL A 205 10.45 -23.05 -2.31
CA VAL A 205 9.00 -22.85 -2.21
C VAL A 205 8.70 -21.97 -1.00
N LYS A 206 7.82 -20.99 -1.18
CA LYS A 206 7.35 -20.13 -0.09
C LYS A 206 6.16 -20.80 0.61
N GLY A 207 6.27 -20.98 1.92
CA GLY A 207 5.20 -21.44 2.80
C GLY A 207 4.74 -20.37 3.77
N GLU A 208 3.55 -20.55 4.34
CA GLU A 208 2.96 -19.66 5.34
C GLU A 208 2.79 -20.41 6.67
N CYS A 209 3.08 -19.76 7.79
CA CYS A 209 2.82 -20.32 9.11
C CYS A 209 1.35 -20.13 9.47
N LEU A 210 0.59 -21.23 9.44
CA LEU A 210 -0.85 -21.23 9.62
C LEU A 210 -1.26 -22.19 10.73
N ASN A 211 -2.46 -21.96 11.28
CA ASN A 211 -3.12 -23.02 12.03
C ASN A 211 -3.31 -24.24 11.11
N THR A 212 -3.10 -25.45 11.63
CA THR A 212 -3.29 -26.71 10.91
C THR A 212 -4.67 -26.84 10.25
N SER A 213 -5.73 -26.28 10.84
CA SER A 213 -7.07 -26.27 10.25
C SER A 213 -7.18 -25.45 8.98
N ASP A 214 -6.30 -24.47 8.81
CA ASP A 214 -6.34 -23.47 7.73
C ASP A 214 -5.35 -23.78 6.60
N CYS A 215 -4.56 -24.83 6.78
CA CYS A 215 -3.66 -25.34 5.78
C CYS A 215 -4.36 -26.33 4.86
N SER A 216 -4.56 -25.95 3.61
CA SER A 216 -5.04 -26.84 2.55
C SER A 216 -3.92 -27.65 1.87
N GLY A 217 -2.68 -27.46 2.31
CA GLY A 217 -1.47 -27.91 1.64
C GLY A 217 -0.61 -28.93 2.41
N LYS A 218 0.58 -29.23 1.90
CA LYS A 218 1.58 -30.05 2.61
C LYS A 218 2.05 -29.28 3.84
N THR A 219 1.94 -29.89 5.01
CA THR A 219 2.45 -29.30 6.26
C THR A 219 3.86 -29.82 6.55
N TYR A 220 4.71 -28.94 7.08
CA TYR A 220 6.00 -29.30 7.64
C TYR A 220 5.95 -29.07 9.15
N ASN A 221 6.42 -30.07 9.89
CA ASN A 221 6.61 -29.95 11.32
C ASN A 221 7.92 -29.20 11.58
N TYR A 222 7.85 -28.33 12.60
CA TYR A 222 8.91 -27.77 13.45
C TYR A 222 10.39 -27.94 12.99
N PRO A 223 11.23 -26.87 13.01
CA PRO A 223 11.10 -25.64 13.82
C PRO A 223 10.73 -24.35 13.05
N GLU A 224 10.03 -24.40 11.92
CA GLU A 224 9.94 -23.20 11.06
C GLU A 224 8.96 -22.13 11.55
N CYS A 225 7.90 -22.52 12.27
CA CYS A 225 6.82 -21.64 12.68
C CYS A 225 6.75 -21.45 14.20
N PRO A 226 6.36 -20.26 14.68
CA PRO A 226 6.13 -20.02 16.11
C PRO A 226 4.83 -20.66 16.59
N GLY A 227 4.82 -21.10 17.85
CA GLY A 227 3.65 -21.74 18.48
C GLY A 227 3.83 -23.23 18.75
N SER A 228 2.72 -23.90 19.05
CA SER A 228 2.63 -25.33 19.29
C SER A 228 2.45 -26.13 17.99
N GLU A 229 2.20 -27.43 18.10
CA GLU A 229 1.94 -28.34 16.98
C GLU A 229 0.71 -27.96 16.14
N LYS A 230 -0.16 -27.08 16.66
CA LYS A 230 -1.30 -26.52 15.91
C LYS A 230 -0.88 -25.48 14.89
N VAL A 231 0.36 -25.00 14.93
CA VAL A 231 0.92 -24.04 13.96
C VAL A 231 1.99 -24.74 13.14
N LYS A 232 1.76 -24.85 11.83
CA LYS A 232 2.70 -25.51 10.92
C LYS A 232 3.02 -24.65 9.73
N LEU A 233 4.17 -24.92 9.12
CA LEU A 233 4.50 -24.35 7.82
C LEU A 233 3.64 -25.04 6.77
N CYS A 234 2.72 -24.30 6.18
CA CYS A 234 1.85 -24.74 5.12
C CYS A 234 2.46 -24.39 3.76
N LEU A 235 2.87 -25.39 2.99
CA LEU A 235 3.24 -25.19 1.59
C LEU A 235 2.00 -25.34 0.71
N PRO A 236 1.86 -24.53 -0.35
CA PRO A 236 0.83 -24.77 -1.36
C PRO A 236 0.98 -26.20 -1.89
N ASN A 237 -0.13 -26.90 -2.14
CA ASN A 237 -0.09 -28.25 -2.71
C ASN A 237 0.61 -28.22 -4.06
N SER A 238 1.84 -28.71 -4.08
CA SER A 238 2.61 -28.99 -5.28
C SER A 238 2.06 -30.26 -5.94
N GLY A 239 0.83 -30.21 -6.47
CA GLY A 239 0.37 -31.18 -7.48
C GLY A 239 0.81 -30.65 -8.85
N GLY A 240 1.70 -31.30 -9.60
CA GLY A 240 1.56 -32.71 -9.93
C GLY A 240 0.36 -32.84 -10.87
N ASN A 241 0.66 -32.90 -12.17
CA ASN A 241 -0.28 -33.13 -13.27
C ASN A 241 -1.25 -34.29 -12.92
N GLY A 242 -2.56 -34.09 -13.04
CA GLY A 242 -3.53 -35.19 -12.83
C GLY A 242 -4.94 -34.69 -12.58
N GLY A 243 -5.85 -34.98 -13.51
CA GLY A 243 -7.23 -34.54 -13.52
C GLY A 243 -8.05 -34.95 -12.30
N GLY A 244 -9.06 -34.14 -12.01
CA GLY A 244 -9.98 -34.38 -10.91
C GLY A 244 -11.03 -33.28 -10.85
N ASN A 245 -12.19 -33.59 -11.41
CA ASN A 245 -13.39 -32.79 -11.53
C ASN A 245 -13.84 -32.21 -10.16
N GLY A 246 -14.13 -30.90 -10.10
CA GLY A 246 -14.62 -30.26 -8.88
C GLY A 246 -14.58 -28.74 -8.99
N GLY A 247 -15.66 -28.17 -9.53
CA GLY A 247 -15.80 -26.72 -9.70
C GLY A 247 -15.70 -25.96 -8.38
N SER A 248 -14.70 -25.09 -8.28
CA SER A 248 -14.72 -23.95 -7.36
C SER A 248 -13.90 -22.83 -7.98
N SER A 249 -14.52 -21.66 -8.06
CA SER A 249 -14.03 -20.42 -8.69
C SER A 249 -12.65 -20.05 -8.17
N GLY A 250 -11.60 -20.33 -8.95
CA GLY A 250 -10.22 -20.04 -8.61
C GLY A 250 -9.83 -18.66 -9.13
N SER A 251 -9.99 -17.62 -8.31
CA SER A 251 -9.43 -16.30 -8.63
C SER A 251 -7.90 -16.36 -8.60
N ILE A 252 -7.25 -15.86 -9.64
CA ILE A 252 -5.80 -15.70 -9.75
C ILE A 252 -5.47 -14.21 -9.65
N SER A 253 -4.49 -13.84 -8.83
CA SER A 253 -3.95 -12.48 -8.79
C SER A 253 -2.45 -12.55 -8.60
N ILE A 254 -1.71 -12.06 -9.58
CA ILE A 254 -0.24 -12.03 -9.57
C ILE A 254 0.18 -10.63 -9.13
N LYS A 255 1.05 -10.55 -8.13
CA LYS A 255 1.62 -9.28 -7.69
C LYS A 255 2.50 -8.70 -8.80
N SER A 256 2.08 -7.58 -9.35
CA SER A 256 2.81 -6.77 -10.32
C SER A 256 2.52 -5.28 -10.08
N THR A 257 3.31 -4.40 -10.72
CA THR A 257 3.17 -2.95 -10.57
C THR A 257 2.69 -2.35 -11.88
N ARG A 258 1.56 -1.65 -11.87
CA ARG A 258 1.11 -0.87 -13.02
C ARG A 258 2.05 0.33 -13.25
N PHE A 259 2.54 0.47 -14.47
CA PHE A 259 3.21 1.68 -14.94
C PHE A 259 2.26 2.49 -15.84
N ALA A 260 1.91 3.72 -15.42
CA ALA A 260 1.07 4.63 -16.23
C ALA A 260 1.91 5.26 -17.34
N GLN A 261 1.44 5.31 -18.58
CA GLN A 261 2.26 5.81 -19.70
C GLN A 261 2.52 7.33 -19.62
N CYS A 262 1.61 8.09 -19.00
CA CYS A 262 1.74 9.55 -18.81
C CYS A 262 2.20 9.96 -17.39
N ASP A 263 2.93 9.08 -16.69
CA ASP A 263 3.52 9.42 -15.39
C ASP A 263 4.59 10.52 -15.52
N TYR A 264 4.73 11.38 -14.50
CA TYR A 264 5.69 12.49 -14.52
C TYR A 264 7.15 12.02 -14.61
N GLY A 265 7.48 10.82 -14.12
CA GLY A 265 8.83 10.29 -14.08
C GLY A 265 9.38 9.83 -15.43
N TRP A 266 8.50 9.54 -16.40
CA TRP A 266 8.91 9.00 -17.70
C TRP A 266 8.03 9.39 -18.89
N GLY A 267 6.84 9.93 -18.69
CA GLY A 267 5.86 10.18 -19.76
C GLY A 267 6.36 11.13 -20.85
N SER A 268 7.22 12.10 -20.52
CA SER A 268 7.85 13.01 -21.49
C SER A 268 9.09 12.44 -22.18
N PHE A 269 9.55 11.24 -21.81
CA PHE A 269 10.74 10.64 -22.39
C PHE A 269 10.48 10.22 -23.83
N GLN A 270 11.24 10.79 -24.76
CA GLN A 270 11.24 10.44 -26.17
C GLN A 270 12.16 9.24 -26.40
N TYR A 271 11.59 8.12 -26.84
CA TYR A 271 12.31 6.85 -26.95
C TYR A 271 12.65 6.45 -28.39
N ASP A 272 12.17 7.20 -29.38
CA ASP A 272 12.47 7.02 -30.80
C ASP A 272 12.55 8.37 -31.54
N ASN A 273 13.14 8.38 -32.73
CA ASN A 273 13.43 9.57 -33.52
C ASN A 273 12.21 10.19 -34.23
N CYS A 274 11.01 9.64 -34.03
CA CYS A 274 9.77 10.19 -34.57
C CYS A 274 9.23 11.35 -33.72
N ARG A 275 8.54 12.28 -34.38
CA ARG A 275 7.84 13.38 -33.74
C ARG A 275 6.79 12.81 -32.78
N GLU A 276 6.84 13.24 -31.53
CA GLU A 276 5.87 12.88 -30.47
C GLU A 276 5.91 11.43 -29.98
N CYS A 277 6.97 10.66 -30.28
CA CYS A 277 7.21 9.31 -29.76
C CYS A 277 7.71 9.31 -28.32
N THR A 278 6.88 9.87 -27.44
CA THR A 278 7.05 9.86 -26.00
C THR A 278 6.33 8.68 -25.38
N ILE A 279 6.76 8.27 -24.18
CA ILE A 279 6.08 7.19 -23.45
C ILE A 279 4.61 7.53 -23.21
N CYS A 280 4.27 8.79 -22.96
CA CYS A 280 2.87 9.20 -22.77
C CYS A 280 2.01 8.98 -24.01
N ASN A 281 2.53 9.27 -25.20
CA ASN A 281 1.74 9.20 -26.43
C ASN A 281 1.67 7.77 -27.02
N TRP A 282 2.77 7.01 -26.93
CA TRP A 282 2.90 5.74 -27.67
C TRP A 282 3.43 4.57 -26.80
N GLY A 283 3.72 4.80 -25.52
CA GLY A 283 4.44 3.87 -24.65
C GLY A 283 3.60 2.80 -23.96
N CYS A 284 2.41 2.45 -24.45
CA CYS A 284 1.56 1.41 -23.83
C CYS A 284 2.28 0.04 -23.80
N LEU A 285 2.94 -0.33 -24.88
CA LEU A 285 3.74 -1.56 -24.96
C LEU A 285 4.97 -1.48 -24.06
N VAL A 286 5.67 -0.33 -24.01
CA VAL A 286 6.83 -0.13 -23.14
C VAL A 286 6.45 -0.34 -21.67
N CYS A 287 5.36 0.26 -21.21
CA CYS A 287 4.88 0.13 -19.83
C CYS A 287 4.44 -1.31 -19.51
N THR A 288 3.77 -1.96 -20.46
CA THR A 288 3.34 -3.35 -20.35
C THR A 288 4.53 -4.31 -20.25
N LEU A 289 5.51 -4.17 -21.14
CA LEU A 289 6.75 -4.96 -21.10
C LEU A 289 7.55 -4.71 -19.83
N THR A 290 7.59 -3.46 -19.34
CA THR A 290 8.26 -3.13 -18.06
C THR A 290 7.59 -3.84 -16.89
N THR A 291 6.25 -3.83 -16.83
CA THR A 291 5.47 -4.54 -15.81
C THR A 291 5.80 -6.03 -15.81
N ALA A 292 5.76 -6.66 -16.99
CA ALA A 292 6.02 -8.08 -17.14
C ALA A 292 7.49 -8.43 -16.84
N TYR A 293 8.44 -7.66 -17.37
CA TYR A 293 9.88 -7.85 -17.13
C TYR A 293 10.21 -7.80 -15.65
N ASN A 294 9.72 -6.79 -14.92
CA ASN A 294 9.95 -6.68 -13.48
C ASN A 294 9.36 -7.86 -12.70
N GLN A 295 8.15 -8.30 -13.05
CA GLN A 295 7.49 -9.43 -12.37
C GLN A 295 8.23 -10.75 -12.62
N LEU A 296 8.63 -11.00 -13.87
CA LEU A 296 9.21 -12.28 -14.28
C LEU A 296 10.69 -12.39 -13.92
N GLN A 297 11.43 -11.29 -13.94
CA GLN A 297 12.88 -11.25 -13.70
C GLN A 297 13.25 -10.78 -12.28
N GLY A 298 12.27 -10.36 -11.47
CA GLY A 298 12.53 -9.77 -10.15
C GLY A 298 13.32 -8.46 -10.23
N LYS A 299 13.08 -7.67 -11.27
CA LYS A 299 13.76 -6.39 -11.53
C LYS A 299 12.91 -5.21 -11.05
N ASN A 300 13.52 -4.02 -11.06
CA ASN A 300 12.87 -2.76 -10.69
C ASN A 300 13.19 -1.66 -11.70
N GLU A 301 13.00 -1.96 -12.97
CA GLU A 301 13.17 -1.01 -14.07
C GLU A 301 11.96 -0.09 -14.20
N THR A 302 12.16 1.11 -14.74
CA THR A 302 11.09 2.01 -15.17
C THR A 302 10.93 1.95 -16.69
N PRO A 303 9.79 2.39 -17.27
CA PRO A 303 9.63 2.46 -18.71
C PRO A 303 10.77 3.22 -19.40
N LYS A 304 11.19 4.34 -18.80
CA LYS A 304 12.34 5.12 -19.25
C LYS A 304 13.64 4.31 -19.20
N SER A 305 13.95 3.62 -18.10
CA SER A 305 15.21 2.89 -17.98
C SER A 305 15.27 1.69 -18.92
N MET A 306 14.14 1.04 -19.22
CA MET A 306 14.06 -0.03 -20.24
C MET A 306 14.47 0.48 -21.63
N CYS A 307 14.05 1.68 -22.01
CA CYS A 307 14.42 2.32 -23.27
C CYS A 307 15.89 2.80 -23.26
N GLU A 308 16.32 3.52 -22.22
CA GLU A 308 17.70 4.04 -22.12
C GLU A 308 18.76 2.92 -22.15
N LYS A 309 18.47 1.79 -21.50
CA LYS A 309 19.34 0.60 -21.49
C LYS A 309 19.23 -0.25 -22.76
N ARG A 310 18.40 0.14 -23.74
CA ARG A 310 18.15 -0.60 -24.98
C ARG A 310 17.68 -2.05 -24.74
N LEU A 311 16.95 -2.26 -23.65
CA LEU A 311 16.26 -3.53 -23.40
C LEU A 311 15.04 -3.68 -24.30
N ILE A 312 14.37 -2.55 -24.58
CA ILE A 312 13.35 -2.39 -25.61
C ILE A 312 13.96 -1.54 -26.71
N THR A 313 13.97 -2.06 -27.93
CA THR A 313 14.49 -1.35 -29.10
C THR A 313 13.40 -1.20 -30.15
N PHE A 314 13.51 -0.16 -30.96
CA PHE A 314 12.48 0.29 -31.89
C PHE A 314 13.07 0.32 -33.30
N TYR A 315 12.25 0.01 -34.32
CA TYR A 315 12.72 0.02 -35.70
C TYR A 315 12.32 1.31 -36.43
N ASN A 316 11.05 1.71 -36.39
CA ASN A 316 10.54 2.98 -36.93
C ASN A 316 9.25 3.39 -36.23
N GLN A 317 9.04 4.71 -36.10
CA GLN A 317 7.79 5.33 -35.66
C GLN A 317 7.27 4.84 -34.30
N GLY A 318 8.16 4.44 -33.40
CA GLY A 318 7.82 3.98 -32.07
C GLY A 318 7.37 2.52 -31.98
N ASP A 319 7.40 1.78 -33.10
CA ASP A 319 7.16 0.34 -33.11
C ASP A 319 8.37 -0.41 -32.54
N VAL A 320 8.08 -1.34 -31.62
CA VAL A 320 9.09 -2.23 -31.04
C VAL A 320 9.62 -3.18 -32.12
N ASP A 321 10.93 -3.38 -32.15
CA ASP A 321 11.55 -4.27 -33.13
C ASP A 321 11.19 -5.75 -32.86
N GLY A 322 11.23 -6.57 -33.91
CA GLY A 322 10.88 -7.99 -33.82
C GLY A 322 11.80 -8.83 -32.93
N PHE A 323 12.95 -8.30 -32.51
CA PHE A 323 13.91 -9.00 -31.64
C PHE A 323 13.73 -8.68 -30.16
N THR A 324 12.98 -7.63 -29.82
CA THR A 324 12.80 -7.20 -28.43
C THR A 324 12.09 -8.26 -27.61
N TYR A 325 11.05 -8.88 -28.16
CA TYR A 325 10.31 -9.92 -27.44
C TYR A 325 11.20 -11.10 -27.08
N SER A 326 11.96 -11.63 -28.04
CA SER A 326 12.85 -12.76 -27.81
C SER A 326 14.00 -12.41 -26.84
N ARG A 327 14.57 -11.21 -26.93
CA ARG A 327 15.59 -10.71 -26.00
C ARG A 327 15.09 -10.62 -24.56
N LEU A 328 13.81 -10.27 -24.39
CA LEU A 328 13.14 -10.24 -23.10
C LEU A 328 12.59 -11.61 -22.67
N GLY A 329 12.79 -12.66 -23.48
CA GLY A 329 12.38 -14.03 -23.18
C GLY A 329 10.91 -14.35 -23.50
N PHE A 330 10.26 -13.54 -24.32
CA PHE A 330 8.88 -13.73 -24.76
C PHE A 330 8.77 -14.39 -26.14
N THR A 331 7.72 -15.19 -26.30
CA THR A 331 7.20 -15.64 -27.58
C THR A 331 5.85 -14.99 -27.86
N GLN A 332 5.68 -14.47 -29.06
CA GLN A 332 4.45 -13.82 -29.54
C GLN A 332 3.46 -14.85 -30.07
N TYR A 333 2.20 -14.71 -29.69
CA TYR A 333 1.09 -15.56 -30.14
C TYR A 333 -0.01 -14.68 -30.74
N PRO A 334 -0.22 -14.71 -32.06
CA PRO A 334 -1.35 -14.04 -32.69
C PRO A 334 -2.64 -14.79 -32.38
N ASN A 335 -3.73 -14.04 -32.17
CA ASN A 335 -5.07 -14.53 -31.83
C ASN A 335 -5.06 -15.59 -30.72
N PRO A 336 -4.51 -15.25 -29.53
CA PRO A 336 -4.31 -16.23 -28.47
C PRO A 336 -5.65 -16.71 -27.91
N SER A 337 -5.72 -18.01 -27.60
CA SER A 337 -6.86 -18.52 -26.84
C SER A 337 -6.85 -17.97 -25.41
N LEU A 338 -8.03 -17.71 -24.84
CA LEU A 338 -8.15 -17.38 -23.42
C LEU A 338 -7.56 -18.45 -22.51
N LYS A 339 -7.58 -19.72 -22.96
CA LYS A 339 -6.97 -20.83 -22.25
C LYS A 339 -5.44 -20.70 -22.16
N LEU A 340 -4.77 -20.23 -23.21
CA LEU A 340 -3.33 -19.95 -23.16
C LEU A 340 -2.99 -18.89 -22.11
N ILE A 341 -3.77 -17.81 -22.07
CA ILE A 341 -3.60 -16.72 -21.10
C ILE A 341 -3.83 -17.27 -19.68
N TYR A 342 -4.95 -17.97 -19.46
CA TYR A 342 -5.30 -18.56 -18.17
C TYR A 342 -4.25 -19.56 -17.67
N ASP A 343 -3.79 -20.48 -18.53
CA ASP A 343 -2.75 -21.45 -18.18
C ASP A 343 -1.40 -20.78 -17.88
N THR A 344 -1.13 -19.61 -18.47
CA THR A 344 0.07 -18.82 -18.16
C THR A 344 -0.05 -18.12 -16.81
N LEU A 345 -1.22 -17.56 -16.50
CA LEU A 345 -1.51 -16.98 -15.18
C LEU A 345 -1.43 -18.05 -14.07
N LYS A 346 -1.90 -19.27 -14.33
CA LYS A 346 -1.75 -20.41 -13.40
C LYS A 346 -0.28 -20.74 -13.09
N LYS A 347 0.65 -20.44 -13.99
CA LYS A 347 2.09 -20.59 -13.78
C LYS A 347 2.70 -19.43 -12.96
N GLY A 348 1.88 -18.47 -12.51
CA GLY A 348 2.34 -17.29 -11.77
C GLY A 348 3.05 -16.25 -12.65
N LYS A 349 2.81 -16.27 -13.97
CA LYS A 349 3.40 -15.37 -14.95
C LYS A 349 2.33 -14.40 -15.47
N VAL A 350 2.60 -13.09 -15.45
CA VAL A 350 1.73 -12.10 -16.11
C VAL A 350 1.86 -12.18 -17.63
N VAL A 351 0.86 -11.67 -18.35
CA VAL A 351 0.79 -11.77 -19.82
C VAL A 351 0.57 -10.38 -20.45
N PRO A 352 1.55 -9.82 -21.17
CA PRO A 352 1.30 -8.74 -22.11
C PRO A 352 0.27 -9.15 -23.15
N PHE A 353 -0.78 -8.34 -23.32
CA PHE A 353 -1.86 -8.57 -24.27
C PHE A 353 -2.10 -7.31 -25.10
N GLY A 354 -2.09 -7.47 -26.42
CA GLY A 354 -2.32 -6.42 -27.40
C GLY A 354 -3.66 -6.62 -28.10
N SER A 355 -4.34 -5.51 -28.38
CA SER A 355 -5.51 -5.47 -29.25
C SER A 355 -5.34 -4.36 -30.25
N SER A 356 -5.76 -4.61 -31.49
CA SER A 356 -5.74 -3.61 -32.54
C SER A 356 -7.03 -3.62 -33.36
N LYS A 357 -7.35 -2.44 -33.89
CA LYS A 357 -8.31 -2.19 -34.98
C LYS A 357 -7.67 -1.16 -35.94
N PRO A 358 -8.22 -0.92 -37.14
CA PRO A 358 -7.66 0.07 -38.05
C PRO A 358 -7.41 1.42 -37.35
N ASN A 359 -6.17 1.90 -37.41
CA ASN A 359 -5.69 3.15 -36.79
C ASN A 359 -5.71 3.22 -35.25
N ALA A 360 -5.89 2.10 -34.54
CA ALA A 360 -5.81 2.09 -33.08
C ALA A 360 -5.27 0.75 -32.56
N GLN A 361 -4.15 0.81 -31.84
CA GLN A 361 -3.56 -0.33 -31.13
C GLN A 361 -3.34 0.03 -29.67
N HIS A 362 -3.48 -0.94 -28.78
CA HIS A 362 -3.19 -0.74 -27.36
C HIS A 362 -2.75 -2.03 -26.68
N TRP A 363 -1.87 -1.88 -25.71
CA TRP A 363 -1.27 -2.99 -24.96
C TRP A 363 -1.51 -2.83 -23.47
N VAL A 364 -1.83 -3.94 -22.83
CA VAL A 364 -2.10 -4.04 -21.39
C VAL A 364 -1.39 -5.25 -20.79
N THR A 365 -1.22 -5.25 -19.47
CA THR A 365 -0.72 -6.45 -18.76
C THR A 365 -1.87 -7.18 -18.09
N VAL A 366 -2.13 -8.42 -18.49
CA VAL A 366 -3.04 -9.32 -17.77
C VAL A 366 -2.32 -9.87 -16.54
N TYR A 367 -2.83 -9.57 -15.36
CA TYR A 367 -2.20 -9.94 -14.09
C TYR A 367 -3.05 -10.90 -13.25
N GLY A 368 -4.29 -11.16 -13.65
CA GLY A 368 -5.19 -11.98 -12.88
C GLY A 368 -6.38 -12.49 -13.66
N PHE A 369 -7.13 -13.34 -12.99
CA PHE A 369 -8.36 -13.95 -13.48
C PHE A 369 -9.35 -14.01 -12.32
N ASN A 370 -10.58 -13.59 -12.54
CA ASN A 370 -11.66 -13.63 -11.57
C ASN A 370 -12.96 -14.05 -12.26
N GLY A 371 -13.08 -15.34 -12.58
CA GLY A 371 -14.23 -15.89 -13.27
C GLY A 371 -14.31 -17.42 -13.20
N ASN A 372 -15.01 -18.02 -14.16
CA ASN A 372 -15.19 -19.46 -14.23
C ASN A 372 -14.10 -20.12 -15.09
N PRO A 373 -13.20 -20.93 -14.52
CA PRO A 373 -12.12 -21.55 -15.30
C PRO A 373 -12.59 -22.56 -16.36
N ASN A 374 -13.85 -23.02 -16.27
CA ASN A 374 -14.47 -23.91 -17.24
C ASN A 374 -15.21 -23.16 -18.36
N ASN A 375 -15.39 -21.85 -18.23
CA ASN A 375 -16.05 -20.99 -19.21
C ASN A 375 -15.36 -19.62 -19.24
N LEU A 376 -14.19 -19.58 -19.87
CA LEU A 376 -13.34 -18.39 -19.88
C LEU A 376 -13.97 -17.28 -20.73
N GLN A 377 -14.11 -16.10 -20.13
CA GLN A 377 -14.56 -14.90 -20.83
C GLN A 377 -13.54 -13.77 -20.68
N TYR A 378 -13.45 -12.87 -21.66
CA TYR A 378 -12.53 -11.71 -21.58
C TYR A 378 -12.79 -10.84 -20.35
N SER A 379 -14.05 -10.73 -19.91
CA SER A 379 -14.43 -9.99 -18.70
C SER A 379 -13.79 -10.53 -17.42
N ASP A 380 -13.38 -11.79 -17.41
CA ASP A 380 -12.81 -12.45 -16.24
C ASP A 380 -11.32 -12.12 -16.05
N PHE A 381 -10.63 -11.63 -17.09
CA PHE A 381 -9.19 -11.38 -17.03
C PHE A 381 -8.90 -9.95 -16.58
N LEU A 382 -8.21 -9.82 -15.45
CA LEU A 382 -7.88 -8.55 -14.82
C LEU A 382 -6.63 -7.94 -15.46
N ILE A 383 -6.66 -6.63 -15.71
CA ILE A 383 -5.58 -5.94 -16.43
C ILE A 383 -5.01 -4.73 -15.69
N HIS A 384 -3.72 -4.48 -15.94
CA HIS A 384 -3.09 -3.19 -15.78
C HIS A 384 -3.03 -2.51 -17.12
N ASP A 385 -3.84 -1.48 -17.29
CA ASP A 385 -3.84 -0.66 -18.49
C ASP A 385 -2.97 0.60 -18.30
N PRO A 386 -1.89 0.81 -19.06
CA PRO A 386 -1.03 1.97 -18.92
C PRO A 386 -1.69 3.32 -19.28
N GLY A 387 -2.68 3.30 -20.18
CA GLY A 387 -3.32 4.48 -20.74
C GLY A 387 -4.61 4.91 -20.03
N ASP A 388 -5.27 3.99 -19.31
CA ASP A 388 -6.52 4.27 -18.60
C ASP A 388 -6.57 3.59 -17.22
N THR A 389 -6.91 4.33 -16.16
CA THR A 389 -7.07 3.76 -14.81
C THR A 389 -8.44 3.13 -14.58
N ASN A 390 -9.43 3.43 -15.41
CA ASN A 390 -10.80 2.94 -15.28
C ASN A 390 -10.98 1.58 -15.98
N ARG A 391 -10.09 1.25 -16.92
CA ARG A 391 -10.10 -0.04 -17.60
C ARG A 391 -9.45 -1.12 -16.72
N SER A 392 -10.24 -2.14 -16.39
CA SER A 392 -9.94 -3.14 -15.36
C SER A 392 -9.95 -4.58 -15.86
N ASN A 393 -10.56 -4.87 -17.03
CA ASN A 393 -10.54 -6.20 -17.64
C ASN A 393 -10.36 -6.18 -19.17
N LEU A 394 -10.06 -7.34 -19.77
CA LEU A 394 -9.84 -7.46 -21.21
C LEU A 394 -11.08 -7.13 -22.04
N GLN A 395 -12.30 -7.39 -21.55
CA GLN A 395 -13.50 -7.04 -22.32
C GLN A 395 -13.59 -5.53 -22.57
N GLN A 396 -13.25 -4.73 -21.56
CA GLN A 396 -13.22 -3.28 -21.70
C GLN A 396 -12.13 -2.81 -22.67
N LEU A 397 -11.01 -3.53 -22.79
CA LEU A 397 -9.98 -3.24 -23.81
C LEU A 397 -10.53 -3.50 -25.21
N LEU A 398 -11.15 -4.67 -25.41
CA LEU A 398 -11.66 -5.08 -26.72
C LEU A 398 -12.79 -4.18 -27.19
N ASN A 399 -13.62 -3.67 -26.29
CA ASN A 399 -14.65 -2.69 -26.64
C ASN A 399 -14.07 -1.44 -27.34
N ASP A 400 -12.86 -1.04 -26.95
CA ASP A 400 -12.22 0.18 -27.45
C ASP A 400 -11.25 -0.11 -28.62
N TYR A 401 -10.59 -1.27 -28.63
CA TYR A 401 -9.47 -1.57 -29.53
C TYR A 401 -9.64 -2.84 -30.36
N TYR A 402 -10.86 -3.38 -30.49
CA TYR A 402 -11.12 -4.54 -31.33
C TYR A 402 -12.40 -4.38 -32.17
N ASN A 403 -12.40 -4.91 -33.38
CA ASN A 403 -13.57 -5.05 -34.24
C ASN A 403 -13.36 -6.22 -35.24
N SER A 404 -14.26 -6.39 -36.20
CA SER A 404 -14.18 -7.45 -37.21
C SER A 404 -12.94 -7.40 -38.12
N TYR A 405 -12.22 -6.28 -38.14
CA TYR A 405 -10.99 -6.06 -38.90
C TYR A 405 -9.76 -5.97 -37.99
N GLY A 406 -9.94 -6.22 -36.69
CA GLY A 406 -8.91 -6.14 -35.69
C GLY A 406 -8.15 -7.44 -35.49
N SER A 407 -7.06 -7.36 -34.73
CA SER A 407 -6.29 -8.52 -34.27
C SER A 407 -6.06 -8.45 -32.77
N THR A 408 -5.86 -9.62 -32.17
CA THR A 408 -5.37 -9.72 -30.79
C THR A 408 -4.07 -10.49 -30.78
N GLU A 409 -3.24 -10.23 -29.78
CA GLU A 409 -1.98 -10.93 -29.60
C GLU A 409 -1.59 -10.96 -28.12
N CYS A 410 -0.76 -11.93 -27.74
CA CYS A 410 -0.14 -11.92 -26.42
C CYS A 410 1.32 -12.36 -26.47
N LEU A 411 2.06 -11.98 -25.42
CA LEU A 411 3.45 -12.38 -25.23
C LEU A 411 3.53 -13.34 -24.05
N ILE A 412 4.05 -14.55 -24.28
CA ILE A 412 4.22 -15.57 -23.25
C ILE A 412 5.70 -15.69 -22.93
N TYR A 413 6.05 -15.53 -21.65
CA TYR A 413 7.43 -15.69 -21.19
C TYR A 413 7.78 -17.18 -21.10
N ASN A 414 8.87 -17.57 -21.75
CA ASN A 414 9.31 -18.97 -21.84
C ASN A 414 9.76 -19.57 -20.50
#